data_AF-A0AAE1EJ25-F1
#
_entry.id   AF-A0AAE1EJ25-F1
#
_cell.length_a   1.000
_cell.length_b   1.000
_cell.length_c   1.000
_cell.angle_alpha   90.00
_cell.angle_beta   90.00
_cell.angle_gamma   90.00
#
_symmetry.space_group_name_H-M   'P 1'
#
loop_
_entity.id
_entity.type
_entity.pdbx_description
1 polymer ?
#
loop_
_entity_poly.entity_id
_entity_poly.type
_entity_poly.pdbx_seq_one_letter_code
_entity_poly.pdbx_strand_id
1 'polypeptide(L)'
;MVDVKQLKTTPGSYQLGEGPYWDETNQYLLFVDIKKGDIHRHYPANSKHQSLHVEGGPTGDGVSFALPVEGDPSYLVVGLGRSFALVEWPLDAPNTLITVKAKTILHSVDQHSPTNRFNDGKCDPMGRIWAGTMADETAPGVLEKHKGALYTLNTDLSIATGVDKISLSNGLAWNKEATTMYYIDSSDYAVYAFNYNAASW
;
A
#
# COMPACT_ATOMS: atom_id res chain seq x y z
N MET A 1 -4.82 -12.80 32.19
CA MET A 1 -5.15 -13.31 30.84
C MET A 1 -5.70 -12.15 30.04
N VAL A 2 -5.20 -11.93 28.83
CA VAL A 2 -5.82 -10.98 27.90
C VAL A 2 -6.97 -11.74 27.23
N ASP A 3 -8.18 -11.20 27.28
CA ASP A 3 -9.30 -11.77 26.54
C ASP A 3 -9.12 -11.41 25.06
N VAL A 4 -8.96 -12.41 24.21
CA VAL A 4 -8.74 -12.24 22.78
C VAL A 4 -9.98 -12.73 22.05
N LYS A 5 -10.67 -11.81 21.37
CA LYS A 5 -11.86 -12.11 20.57
C LYS A 5 -11.61 -11.80 19.10
N GLN A 6 -11.87 -12.76 18.24
CA GLN A 6 -11.94 -12.53 16.80
C GLN A 6 -13.26 -11.84 16.44
N LEU A 7 -13.18 -10.72 15.72
CA LEU A 7 -14.34 -9.99 15.22
C LEU A 7 -14.42 -10.13 13.69
N LYS A 8 -15.63 -10.29 13.15
CA LYS A 8 -15.91 -10.18 11.71
C LYS A 8 -16.61 -8.84 11.48
N THR A 9 -15.88 -7.86 10.96
CA THR A 9 -16.36 -6.49 10.84
C THR A 9 -16.61 -6.07 9.40
N THR A 10 -15.75 -6.46 8.46
CA THR A 10 -15.89 -6.09 7.04
C THR A 10 -16.96 -6.91 6.32
N PRO A 11 -17.80 -6.29 5.47
CA PRO A 11 -18.79 -7.01 4.66
C PRO A 11 -18.14 -7.67 3.43
N GLY A 12 -18.38 -8.97 3.26
CA GLY A 12 -18.08 -9.69 2.02
C GLY A 12 -16.80 -10.54 2.04
N SER A 13 -16.36 -10.93 0.85
CA SER A 13 -15.16 -11.71 0.61
C SER A 13 -14.24 -10.99 -0.39
N TYR A 14 -12.95 -10.98 -0.06
CA TYR A 14 -11.90 -10.35 -0.86
C TYR A 14 -11.02 -11.44 -1.47
N GLN A 15 -10.57 -11.23 -2.70
CA GLN A 15 -9.71 -12.20 -3.38
C GLN A 15 -8.29 -12.15 -2.80
N LEU A 16 -7.76 -10.96 -2.55
CA LEU A 16 -6.54 -10.74 -1.77
C LEU A 16 -6.63 -9.42 -1.00
N GLY A 17 -7.30 -9.47 0.16
CA GLY A 17 -7.43 -8.33 1.07
C GLY A 17 -6.11 -8.02 1.77
N GLU A 18 -5.58 -6.81 1.58
CA GLU A 18 -4.23 -6.40 2.01
C GLU A 18 -4.16 -4.92 2.38
N GLY A 19 -3.00 -4.50 2.91
CA GLY A 19 -2.67 -3.09 3.17
C GLY A 19 -3.64 -2.35 4.10
N PRO A 20 -4.02 -2.91 5.28
CA PRO A 20 -4.94 -2.24 6.18
C PRO A 20 -4.34 -0.95 6.78
N TYR A 21 -5.12 0.12 6.75
CA TYR A 21 -4.81 1.40 7.37
C TYR A 21 -6.01 1.87 8.20
N TRP A 22 -5.77 2.29 9.44
CA TRP A 22 -6.80 2.84 10.31
C TRP A 22 -6.72 4.36 10.36
N ASP A 23 -7.81 5.04 9.99
CA ASP A 23 -7.95 6.48 10.13
C ASP A 23 -8.62 6.79 11.48
N GLU A 24 -7.83 7.26 12.44
CA GLU A 24 -8.34 7.60 13.78
C GLU A 24 -9.31 8.79 13.76
N THR A 25 -9.07 9.79 12.92
CA THR A 25 -9.90 11.00 12.88
C THR A 25 -11.30 10.70 12.33
N ASN A 26 -11.38 9.91 11.26
CA ASN A 26 -12.61 9.63 10.53
C ASN A 26 -13.22 8.26 10.87
N GLN A 27 -12.54 7.47 11.72
CA GLN A 27 -13.00 6.18 12.25
C GLN A 27 -13.38 5.15 11.17
N TYR A 28 -12.52 5.00 10.16
CA TYR A 28 -12.65 3.96 9.15
C TYR A 28 -11.39 3.11 9.00
N LEU A 29 -11.60 1.87 8.55
CA LEU A 29 -10.57 0.98 8.05
C LEU A 29 -10.49 1.11 6.53
N LEU A 30 -9.34 1.50 6.02
CA LEU A 30 -8.97 1.47 4.60
C LEU A 30 -8.17 0.21 4.32
N PHE A 31 -8.38 -0.43 3.18
CA PHE A 31 -7.60 -1.59 2.72
C PHE A 31 -7.84 -1.81 1.22
N VAL A 32 -7.08 -2.71 0.60
CA VAL A 32 -7.22 -3.02 -0.83
C VAL A 32 -7.59 -4.49 -1.06
N ASP A 33 -8.20 -4.79 -2.21
CA ASP A 33 -8.23 -6.13 -2.80
C ASP A 33 -7.31 -6.12 -4.04
N ILE A 34 -6.08 -6.61 -3.87
CA ILE A 34 -5.02 -6.46 -4.88
C ILE A 34 -5.41 -7.12 -6.20
N LYS A 35 -6.06 -8.29 -6.15
CA LYS A 35 -6.40 -9.06 -7.36
C LYS A 35 -7.61 -8.47 -8.08
N LYS A 36 -8.49 -7.75 -7.39
CA LYS A 36 -9.61 -7.02 -8.02
C LYS A 36 -9.25 -5.60 -8.44
N GLY A 37 -8.21 -5.01 -7.85
CA GLY A 37 -7.88 -3.61 -8.07
C GLY A 37 -8.82 -2.64 -7.36
N ASP A 38 -9.41 -3.07 -6.25
CA ASP A 38 -10.37 -2.27 -5.49
C ASP A 38 -9.74 -1.74 -4.19
N ILE A 39 -10.11 -0.52 -3.81
CA ILE A 39 -9.85 0.07 -2.50
C ILE A 39 -11.17 0.07 -1.72
N HIS A 40 -11.12 -0.30 -0.45
CA HIS A 40 -12.27 -0.41 0.43
C HIS A 40 -12.14 0.52 1.62
N ARG A 41 -13.23 1.22 1.96
CA ARG A 41 -13.34 2.04 3.16
C ARG A 41 -14.53 1.55 4.00
N HIS A 42 -14.23 0.94 5.13
CA HIS A 42 -15.21 0.33 6.02
C HIS A 42 -15.33 1.12 7.33
N TYR A 43 -16.56 1.45 7.74
CA TYR A 43 -16.87 2.17 8.98
C TYR A 43 -17.49 1.20 10.00
N PRO A 44 -16.72 0.70 11.00
CA PRO A 44 -17.21 -0.34 11.91
C PRO A 44 -18.41 0.08 12.75
N ALA A 45 -18.56 1.39 13.03
CA ALA A 45 -19.61 1.91 13.91
C ALA A 45 -21.02 1.80 13.31
N ASN A 46 -21.15 1.85 11.98
CA ASN A 46 -22.46 1.87 11.29
C ASN A 46 -22.53 0.90 10.09
N SER A 47 -21.50 0.07 9.90
CA SER A 47 -21.39 -0.89 8.81
C SER A 47 -21.41 -0.27 7.40
N LYS A 48 -21.24 1.05 7.26
CA LYS A 48 -21.04 1.71 5.95
C LYS A 48 -19.78 1.14 5.30
N HIS A 49 -19.84 0.86 4.01
CA HIS A 49 -18.75 0.28 3.24
C HIS A 49 -18.72 0.82 1.82
N GLN A 50 -17.74 1.67 1.55
CA GLN A 50 -17.53 2.27 0.24
C GLN A 50 -16.44 1.48 -0.49
N SER A 51 -16.46 1.47 -1.82
CA SER A 51 -15.41 0.83 -2.62
C SER A 51 -15.09 1.64 -3.86
N LEU A 52 -13.82 1.61 -4.26
CA LEU A 52 -13.27 2.38 -5.36
C LEU A 52 -12.43 1.48 -6.25
N HIS A 53 -12.76 1.35 -7.53
CA HIS A 53 -11.90 0.75 -8.53
C HIS A 53 -11.07 1.83 -9.20
N VAL A 54 -9.76 1.61 -9.36
CA VAL A 54 -8.86 2.56 -10.06
C VAL A 54 -8.38 1.93 -11.36
N GLU A 55 -8.77 2.52 -12.49
CA GLU A 55 -8.41 2.03 -13.83
C GLU A 55 -7.40 2.96 -14.55
N GLY A 56 -6.72 2.41 -15.55
CA GLY A 56 -5.91 3.18 -16.50
C GLY A 56 -4.52 3.51 -15.97
N GLY A 57 -3.93 2.61 -15.18
CA GLY A 57 -2.56 2.78 -14.70
C GLY A 57 -1.53 2.65 -15.83
N PRO A 58 -0.52 3.54 -15.93
CA PRO A 58 0.46 3.50 -17.02
C PRO A 58 1.38 2.27 -16.96
N THR A 59 1.40 1.59 -15.82
CA THR A 59 2.26 0.43 -15.53
C THR A 59 1.43 -0.80 -15.16
N GLY A 60 0.19 -0.87 -15.63
CA GLY A 60 -0.78 -1.91 -15.29
C GLY A 60 -1.89 -1.39 -14.38
N ASP A 61 -3.00 -2.11 -14.41
CA ASP A 61 -4.16 -1.88 -13.54
C ASP A 61 -4.01 -2.68 -12.24
N GLY A 62 -4.66 -2.20 -11.18
CA GLY A 62 -4.63 -2.83 -9.86
C GLY A 62 -3.89 -1.99 -8.81
N VAL A 63 -4.43 -2.03 -7.59
CA VAL A 63 -3.94 -1.26 -6.43
C VAL A 63 -3.39 -2.22 -5.38
N SER A 64 -2.22 -1.89 -4.83
CA SER A 64 -1.50 -2.76 -3.90
C SER A 64 -1.42 -2.22 -2.46
N PHE A 65 -1.50 -0.90 -2.33
CA PHE A 65 -1.71 -0.18 -1.08
C PHE A 65 -2.48 1.12 -1.36
N ALA A 66 -3.07 1.70 -0.32
CA ALA A 66 -3.73 3.00 -0.37
C ALA A 66 -3.52 3.73 0.96
N LEU A 67 -3.04 4.97 0.90
CA LEU A 67 -2.68 5.78 2.07
C LEU A 67 -3.33 7.17 1.94
N PRO A 68 -4.05 7.68 2.96
CA PRO A 68 -4.64 9.02 2.91
C PRO A 68 -3.56 10.10 2.86
N VAL A 69 -3.87 11.20 2.17
CA VAL A 69 -3.04 12.41 2.23
C VAL A 69 -3.32 13.14 3.54
N GLU A 70 -2.26 13.51 4.25
CA GLU A 70 -2.37 14.27 5.50
C GLU A 70 -3.07 15.61 5.26
N GLY A 71 -4.03 15.95 6.13
CA GLY A 71 -4.81 17.18 6.04
C GLY A 71 -5.96 17.17 5.02
N ASP A 72 -5.97 16.25 4.05
CA ASP A 72 -7.08 16.07 3.10
C ASP A 72 -7.33 14.59 2.76
N PRO A 73 -8.15 13.88 3.56
CA PRO A 73 -8.46 12.47 3.34
C PRO A 73 -9.39 12.23 2.14
N SER A 74 -9.75 13.27 1.39
CA SER A 74 -10.39 13.14 0.08
C SER A 74 -9.41 12.70 -0.99
N TYR A 75 -8.11 12.70 -0.70
CA TYR A 75 -7.07 12.19 -1.58
C TYR A 75 -6.36 11.00 -0.97
N LEU A 76 -6.03 10.04 -1.83
CA LEU A 76 -5.20 8.88 -1.51
C LEU A 76 -3.97 8.87 -2.40
N VAL A 77 -2.82 8.49 -1.84
CA VAL A 77 -1.69 7.98 -2.62
C VAL A 77 -1.80 6.46 -2.67
N VAL A 78 -1.74 5.90 -3.87
CA VAL A 78 -1.93 4.47 -4.12
C VAL A 78 -0.78 3.89 -4.93
N GLY A 79 -0.51 2.60 -4.75
CA GLY A 79 0.37 1.83 -5.63
C GLY A 79 -0.41 1.23 -6.79
N LEU A 80 -0.52 1.95 -7.91
CA LEU A 80 -1.23 1.56 -9.13
C LEU A 80 -0.28 0.88 -10.12
N GLY A 81 -0.30 -0.45 -10.18
CA GLY A 81 0.76 -1.23 -10.82
C GLY A 81 2.12 -0.95 -10.16
N ARG A 82 3.04 -0.32 -10.89
CA ARG A 82 4.36 0.16 -10.42
C ARG A 82 4.44 1.68 -10.32
N SER A 83 3.29 2.35 -10.19
CA SER A 83 3.22 3.80 -10.11
C SER A 83 2.65 4.25 -8.79
N PHE A 84 3.30 5.22 -8.16
CA PHE A 84 2.66 6.05 -7.14
C PHE A 84 1.68 6.98 -7.87
N ALA A 85 0.42 6.94 -7.47
CA ALA A 85 -0.63 7.75 -8.08
C ALA A 85 -1.46 8.46 -7.01
N LEU A 86 -1.86 9.69 -7.31
CA LEU A 86 -2.83 10.45 -6.53
C LEU A 86 -4.23 10.15 -7.07
N VAL A 87 -5.14 9.76 -6.19
CA VAL A 87 -6.54 9.47 -6.50
C VAL A 87 -7.43 10.34 -5.62
N GLU A 88 -8.48 10.90 -6.21
CA GLU A 88 -9.50 11.65 -5.49
C GLU A 88 -10.68 10.72 -5.14
N TRP A 89 -10.97 10.59 -3.86
CA TRP A 89 -12.09 9.83 -3.33
C TRP A 89 -12.65 10.45 -2.05
N PRO A 90 -13.58 11.41 -2.18
CA PRO A 90 -14.19 12.11 -1.05
C PRO A 90 -14.82 11.18 0.00
N LEU A 91 -14.88 11.65 1.25
CA LEU A 91 -15.46 10.88 2.37
C LEU A 91 -16.96 10.62 2.22
N ASP A 92 -17.66 11.51 1.51
CA ASP A 92 -19.10 11.45 1.22
C ASP A 92 -19.43 10.68 -0.06
N ALA A 93 -18.46 10.00 -0.67
CA ALA A 93 -18.68 9.12 -1.82
C ALA A 93 -19.85 8.13 -1.59
N PRO A 94 -20.55 7.70 -2.64
CA PRO A 94 -21.69 6.81 -2.48
C PRO A 94 -21.27 5.46 -1.88
N ASN A 95 -22.20 4.82 -1.16
CA ASN A 95 -21.99 3.50 -0.54
C ASN A 95 -22.15 2.36 -1.56
N THR A 96 -21.36 2.42 -2.64
CA THR A 96 -21.32 1.47 -3.75
C THR A 96 -19.88 1.41 -4.28
N LEU A 97 -19.59 0.42 -5.13
CA LEU A 97 -18.40 0.45 -5.97
C LEU A 97 -18.54 1.56 -7.02
N ILE A 98 -17.55 2.43 -7.10
CA ILE A 98 -17.39 3.40 -8.20
C ILE A 98 -16.03 3.21 -8.87
N THR A 99 -15.94 3.56 -10.16
CA THR A 99 -14.69 3.50 -10.92
C THR A 99 -14.17 4.90 -11.17
N VAL A 100 -12.87 5.11 -10.95
CA VAL A 100 -12.17 6.37 -11.21
C VAL A 100 -10.85 6.12 -11.91
N LYS A 101 -10.26 7.19 -12.43
CA LYS A 101 -8.87 7.20 -12.91
C LYS A 101 -7.98 7.92 -11.90
N ALA A 102 -6.68 7.63 -11.96
CA ALA A 102 -5.69 8.43 -11.25
C ALA A 102 -5.82 9.91 -11.66
N LYS A 103 -5.87 10.81 -10.66
CA LYS A 103 -5.84 12.26 -10.89
C LYS A 103 -4.47 12.70 -11.39
N THR A 104 -3.42 12.10 -10.85
CA THR A 104 -2.03 12.38 -11.24
C THR A 104 -1.17 11.15 -11.00
N ILE A 105 -0.29 10.84 -11.95
CA ILE A 105 0.79 9.88 -11.73
C ILE A 105 1.95 10.66 -11.13
N LEU A 106 2.31 10.34 -9.89
CA LEU A 106 3.39 11.01 -9.17
C LEU A 106 4.74 10.51 -9.66
N HIS A 107 4.91 9.18 -9.68
CA HIS A 107 6.09 8.55 -10.23
C HIS A 107 5.85 7.10 -10.64
N SER A 108 6.57 6.62 -11.66
CA SER A 108 6.58 5.21 -12.07
C SER A 108 7.99 4.66 -11.89
N VAL A 109 8.11 3.57 -11.15
CA VAL A 109 9.42 3.00 -10.77
C VAL A 109 9.79 1.79 -11.64
N ASP A 110 10.99 1.24 -11.39
CA ASP A 110 11.37 -0.10 -11.84
C ASP A 110 11.39 -0.29 -13.38
N GLN A 111 11.64 0.76 -14.16
CA GLN A 111 11.44 0.79 -15.63
C GLN A 111 12.05 -0.37 -16.43
N HIS A 112 13.06 -1.04 -15.88
CA HIS A 112 13.73 -2.20 -16.47
C HIS A 112 12.99 -3.54 -16.26
N SER A 113 12.01 -3.59 -15.35
CA SER A 113 11.18 -4.76 -15.02
C SER A 113 9.69 -4.42 -15.24
N PRO A 114 9.23 -4.34 -16.50
CA PRO A 114 7.88 -3.85 -16.82
C PRO A 114 6.74 -4.74 -16.32
N THR A 115 7.02 -6.01 -16.02
CA THR A 115 6.06 -6.99 -15.49
C THR A 115 6.02 -7.05 -13.96
N ASN A 116 6.77 -6.19 -13.27
CA ASN A 116 6.67 -6.11 -11.82
C ASN A 116 5.38 -5.36 -11.42
N ARG A 117 5.08 -5.39 -10.12
CA ARG A 117 4.07 -4.53 -9.47
C ARG A 117 4.55 -4.13 -8.08
N PHE A 118 3.98 -3.07 -7.52
CA PHE A 118 4.06 -2.85 -6.08
C PHE A 118 3.32 -3.96 -5.32
N ASN A 119 3.73 -4.19 -4.07
CA ASN A 119 3.05 -5.07 -3.14
C ASN A 119 2.65 -4.32 -1.86
N ASP A 120 3.41 -4.41 -0.77
CA ASP A 120 3.10 -3.64 0.43
C ASP A 120 3.71 -2.22 0.38
N GLY A 121 3.04 -1.28 1.05
CA GLY A 121 3.48 0.11 1.16
C GLY A 121 2.97 0.78 2.45
N LYS A 122 3.81 1.60 3.07
CA LYS A 122 3.50 2.28 4.33
C LYS A 122 4.22 3.61 4.48
N CYS A 123 3.58 4.58 5.11
CA CYS A 123 4.25 5.80 5.54
C CYS A 123 5.24 5.50 6.67
N ASP A 124 6.44 6.05 6.58
CA ASP A 124 7.35 6.12 7.73
C ASP A 124 6.92 7.23 8.70
N PRO A 125 7.57 7.35 9.87
CA PRO A 125 7.22 8.37 10.86
C PRO A 125 7.34 9.82 10.37
N MET A 126 8.03 10.08 9.26
CA MET A 126 8.22 11.40 8.66
C MET A 126 7.23 11.68 7.50
N GLY A 127 6.28 10.78 7.26
CA GLY A 127 5.27 10.92 6.20
C GLY A 127 5.76 10.53 4.80
N ARG A 128 6.94 9.93 4.67
CA ARG A 128 7.44 9.40 3.39
C ARG A 128 6.83 8.05 3.12
N ILE A 129 6.44 7.76 1.89
CA ILE A 129 5.84 6.46 1.54
C ILE A 129 6.94 5.50 1.11
N TRP A 130 7.09 4.41 1.84
CA TRP A 130 7.94 3.29 1.47
C TRP A 130 7.09 2.20 0.82
N ALA A 131 7.43 1.79 -0.39
CA ALA A 131 6.74 0.71 -1.08
C ALA A 131 7.73 -0.10 -1.92
N GLY A 132 7.60 -1.42 -1.89
CA GLY A 132 8.50 -2.28 -2.64
C GLY A 132 7.80 -3.06 -3.73
N THR A 133 8.54 -3.32 -4.80
CA THR A 133 8.07 -4.08 -5.96
C THR A 133 8.35 -5.58 -5.82
N MET A 134 7.69 -6.35 -6.67
CA MET A 134 7.92 -7.78 -6.86
C MET A 134 7.60 -8.15 -8.31
N ALA A 135 8.17 -9.25 -8.79
CA ALA A 135 7.71 -9.87 -10.03
C ALA A 135 6.27 -10.37 -9.86
N ASP A 136 5.50 -10.33 -10.94
CA ASP A 136 4.16 -10.92 -10.95
C ASP A 136 4.19 -12.42 -10.64
N GLU A 137 3.16 -12.85 -9.92
CA GLU A 137 3.00 -14.24 -9.50
C GLU A 137 2.28 -15.05 -10.56
N THR A 138 2.80 -16.24 -10.86
CA THR A 138 2.13 -17.25 -11.69
C THR A 138 1.19 -18.14 -10.88
N ALA A 139 1.47 -18.27 -9.58
CA ALA A 139 0.64 -18.89 -8.55
C ALA A 139 1.04 -18.26 -7.19
N PRO A 140 0.24 -18.39 -6.11
CA PRO A 140 0.56 -17.81 -4.81
C PRO A 140 1.98 -18.18 -4.34
N GLY A 141 2.84 -17.18 -4.16
CA GLY A 141 4.24 -17.35 -3.76
C GLY A 141 5.19 -17.87 -4.85
N VAL A 142 4.73 -18.03 -6.10
CA VAL A 142 5.54 -18.50 -7.24
C VAL A 142 5.78 -17.35 -8.21
N LEU A 143 6.98 -16.79 -8.13
CA LEU A 143 7.45 -15.59 -8.85
C LEU A 143 8.94 -15.68 -9.18
N GLU A 144 9.41 -14.85 -10.11
CA GLU A 144 10.84 -14.73 -10.39
C GLU A 144 11.51 -13.91 -9.27
N LYS A 145 12.43 -14.55 -8.53
CA LYS A 145 13.06 -13.98 -7.35
C LYS A 145 14.02 -12.82 -7.69
N HIS A 146 14.25 -11.96 -6.70
CA HIS A 146 15.22 -10.86 -6.76
C HIS A 146 14.97 -9.83 -7.87
N LYS A 147 13.72 -9.67 -8.30
CA LYS A 147 13.32 -8.68 -9.31
C LYS A 147 12.79 -7.39 -8.73
N GLY A 148 12.42 -7.39 -7.47
CA GLY A 148 11.90 -6.24 -6.76
C GLY A 148 12.98 -5.33 -6.21
N ALA A 149 12.56 -4.13 -5.87
CA ALA A 149 13.33 -3.16 -5.10
C ALA A 149 12.42 -2.38 -4.16
N LEU A 150 12.99 -1.78 -3.12
CA LEU A 150 12.29 -0.92 -2.17
C LEU A 150 12.50 0.55 -2.55
N TYR A 151 11.41 1.27 -2.69
CA TYR A 151 11.36 2.67 -3.09
C TYR A 151 10.77 3.53 -1.98
N THR A 152 11.22 4.78 -1.93
CA THR A 152 10.66 5.82 -1.04
C THR A 152 10.17 6.98 -1.89
N LEU A 153 8.91 7.36 -1.75
CA LEU A 153 8.37 8.63 -2.21
C LEU A 153 8.45 9.64 -1.06
N ASN A 154 9.30 10.65 -1.24
CA ASN A 154 9.49 11.72 -0.27
C ASN A 154 8.31 12.71 -0.28
N THR A 155 8.22 13.52 0.77
CA THR A 155 7.17 14.54 0.93
C THR A 155 7.26 15.67 -0.09
N ASP A 156 8.40 15.86 -0.74
CA ASP A 156 8.60 16.76 -1.88
C ASP A 156 8.32 16.10 -3.24
N LEU A 157 7.77 14.87 -3.21
CA LEU A 157 7.46 14.01 -4.36
C LEU A 157 8.68 13.47 -5.11
N SER A 158 9.90 13.67 -4.60
CA SER A 158 11.08 13.00 -5.15
C SER A 158 11.07 11.50 -4.80
N ILE A 159 11.69 10.69 -5.66
CA ILE A 159 11.86 9.26 -5.41
C ILE A 159 13.30 8.96 -4.95
N ALA A 160 13.43 8.01 -4.03
CA ALA A 160 14.68 7.35 -3.71
C ALA A 160 14.52 5.82 -3.82
N THR A 161 15.63 5.12 -4.03
CA THR A 161 15.71 3.65 -3.96
C THR A 161 16.95 3.27 -3.18
N GLY A 162 16.83 2.30 -2.27
CA GLY A 162 17.91 1.96 -1.35
C GLY A 162 18.21 0.46 -1.22
N VAL A 163 17.28 -0.40 -1.63
CA VAL A 163 17.43 -1.85 -1.51
C VAL A 163 16.93 -2.51 -2.79
N ASP A 164 17.82 -3.24 -3.47
CA ASP A 164 17.50 -4.04 -4.65
C ASP A 164 17.43 -5.53 -4.31
N LYS A 165 17.19 -6.38 -5.33
CA LYS A 165 17.19 -7.85 -5.22
C LYS A 165 16.18 -8.41 -4.21
N ILE A 166 15.08 -7.70 -4.01
CA ILE A 166 13.93 -8.17 -3.25
C ILE A 166 13.13 -9.16 -4.11
N SER A 167 12.62 -10.22 -3.53
CA SER A 167 11.79 -11.21 -4.21
C SER A 167 10.30 -10.87 -4.05
N LEU A 168 9.82 -10.76 -2.81
CA LEU A 168 8.43 -10.46 -2.49
C LEU A 168 8.37 -9.42 -1.36
N SER A 169 8.40 -8.14 -1.73
CA SER A 169 8.35 -7.03 -0.76
C SER A 169 7.07 -7.07 0.06
N ASN A 170 7.18 -7.02 1.38
CA ASN A 170 6.03 -7.12 2.28
C ASN A 170 6.22 -6.23 3.52
N GLY A 171 5.56 -6.58 4.62
CA GLY A 171 5.44 -5.83 5.87
C GLY A 171 6.60 -4.90 6.22
N LEU A 172 6.25 -3.62 6.44
CA LEU A 172 7.14 -2.57 6.91
C LEU A 172 6.68 -2.04 8.28
N ALA A 173 7.62 -1.70 9.15
CA ALA A 173 7.34 -1.01 10.41
C ALA A 173 8.55 -0.21 10.90
N TRP A 174 8.32 0.71 11.82
CA TRP A 174 9.37 1.43 12.53
C TRP A 174 9.15 1.32 14.03
N ASN A 175 10.24 1.35 14.80
CA ASN A 175 10.11 1.51 16.24
C ASN A 175 9.60 2.93 16.58
N LYS A 176 9.11 3.10 17.80
CA LYS A 176 8.52 4.35 18.28
C LYS A 176 9.50 5.53 18.21
N GLU A 177 10.78 5.28 18.46
CA GLU A 177 11.83 6.29 18.47
C GLU A 177 12.29 6.69 17.05
N ALA A 178 11.77 6.05 16.00
CA ALA A 178 12.18 6.25 14.61
C ALA A 178 13.71 6.15 14.44
N THR A 179 14.28 5.07 14.96
CA THR A 179 15.71 4.73 14.86
C THR A 179 15.96 3.36 14.23
N THR A 180 14.91 2.56 14.05
CA THR A 180 14.97 1.22 13.49
C THR A 180 13.79 0.99 12.55
N MET A 181 14.09 0.52 11.35
CA MET A 181 13.11 0.03 10.39
C MET A 181 13.09 -1.51 10.43
N TYR A 182 11.90 -2.09 10.42
CA TYR A 182 11.67 -3.52 10.25
C TYR A 182 11.06 -3.78 8.87
N TYR A 183 11.53 -4.81 8.20
CA TYR A 183 11.13 -5.11 6.83
C TYR A 183 11.10 -6.61 6.57
N ILE A 184 10.21 -7.05 5.67
CA ILE A 184 10.03 -8.44 5.27
C ILE A 184 10.15 -8.56 3.75
N ASP A 185 11.07 -9.42 3.31
CA ASP A 185 10.93 -10.13 2.03
C ASP A 185 10.32 -11.50 2.35
N SER A 186 9.09 -11.76 1.90
CA SER A 186 8.40 -13.00 2.27
C SER A 186 9.11 -14.26 1.75
N SER A 187 9.93 -14.14 0.70
CA SER A 187 10.67 -15.29 0.16
C SER A 187 11.81 -15.76 1.05
N ASP A 188 12.25 -14.90 1.98
CA ASP A 188 13.36 -15.17 2.90
C ASP A 188 12.91 -15.76 4.23
N TYR A 189 11.60 -15.73 4.52
CA TYR A 189 11.02 -16.22 5.77
C TYR A 189 11.66 -15.57 7.03
N ALA A 190 12.05 -14.30 6.92
CA ALA A 190 12.72 -13.55 7.98
C ALA A 190 12.14 -12.14 8.14
N VAL A 191 12.30 -11.59 9.35
CA VAL A 191 12.11 -10.17 9.62
C VAL A 191 13.48 -9.54 9.76
N TYR A 192 13.79 -8.58 8.92
CA TYR A 192 15.03 -7.81 8.95
C TYR A 192 14.85 -6.54 9.80
N ALA A 193 15.94 -6.07 10.40
CA ALA A 193 16.00 -4.81 11.12
C ALA A 193 17.17 -3.97 10.59
N PHE A 194 16.92 -2.70 10.32
CA PHE A 194 17.88 -1.74 9.77
C PHE A 194 17.95 -0.51 10.67
N ASN A 195 19.14 0.06 10.84
CA ASN A 195 19.26 1.39 11.44
C ASN A 195 18.49 2.40 10.58
N TYR A 196 17.70 3.25 11.23
CA TYR A 196 16.93 4.29 10.56
C TYR A 196 17.32 5.68 11.04
N ASN A 197 17.58 6.57 10.09
CA ASN A 197 17.83 7.98 10.34
C ASN A 197 16.75 8.82 9.66
N ALA A 198 15.91 9.49 10.44
CA ALA A 198 14.86 10.38 9.94
C ALA A 198 15.42 11.53 9.06
N ALA A 199 16.65 11.98 9.31
CA ALA A 199 17.26 13.09 8.59
C ALA A 199 17.94 12.68 7.27
N SER A 200 18.25 11.39 7.08
CA SER A 200 19.17 10.99 6.01
C SER A 200 19.04 9.54 5.52
N TRP A 201 17.88 8.90 5.70
CA TRP A 201 17.63 7.63 5.00
C TRP A 201 17.70 7.84 3.49
#